data_AF-M9YVK3-F1
#
_entry.id   AF-M9YVK3-F1
#
_cell.length_a   1.000
_cell.length_b   1.000
_cell.length_c   1.000
_cell.angle_alpha   90.00
_cell.angle_beta   90.00
_cell.angle_gamma   90.00
#
_symmetry.space_group_name_H-M   'P 1'
#
loop_
_entity.id
_entity.type
_entity.pdbx_description
1 polymer ?
#
loop_
_entity_poly.entity_id
_entity_poly.type
_entity_poly.pdbx_seq_one_letter_code
_entity_poly.pdbx_strand_id
1 'polypeptide(L)'
;MLRIELTAAAGGQPGYGELSLRGWPGGTDGLELSVLRNQDSLYLDAGGGWDSLPVWHAIDGLERRGELLVGSVGPWLVDPLVRDPKMVYRLQLRDAGQSDAGVLRIVGDILSSSAVGQPQPEEPAPKPRAAPPEAKPEPVTVEPPVEKPRAEPSLVARREDEEAPVTPPPGPVRWLPLVLGLLALLGIGLGAYWYFVLRPQTLTPVAEAPAATPAPAASGGEANPCDATALEGAGDDLAFIQSCLRSNPPTARVLEVIDAAKRAKRCGVVQRLYAHKAQAGDAAIAFAYAREYDPQTFAAGGCVKSADAETAAYWYEIALANDPANADAKKRLEALKP
;
A
#
# COMPACT_ATOMS: atom_id res chain seq x y z
N MET A 1 2.77 -13.99 6.58
CA MET A 1 2.20 -13.41 5.35
C MET A 1 0.71 -13.55 5.44
N LEU A 2 0.01 -12.44 5.37
CA LEU A 2 -1.44 -12.38 5.50
C LEU A 2 -2.13 -13.04 4.30
N ARG A 3 -3.02 -13.99 4.55
CA ARG A 3 -3.87 -14.60 3.51
C ARG A 3 -5.26 -13.98 3.59
N ILE A 4 -5.69 -13.41 2.47
CA ILE A 4 -6.89 -12.58 2.38
C ILE A 4 -7.80 -13.19 1.32
N GLU A 5 -9.01 -13.54 1.73
CA GLU A 5 -10.02 -14.15 0.85
C GLU A 5 -11.31 -13.35 0.97
N LEU A 6 -11.96 -13.08 -0.17
CA LEU A 6 -13.30 -12.49 -0.25
C LEU A 6 -14.21 -13.48 -0.95
N THR A 7 -15.30 -13.85 -0.29
CA THR A 7 -16.34 -14.74 -0.80
C THR A 7 -17.69 -14.03 -0.88
N ALA A 8 -18.65 -14.60 -1.60
CA ALA A 8 -20.02 -14.10 -1.60
C ALA A 8 -20.58 -14.09 -0.17
N ALA A 9 -21.40 -13.09 0.15
CA ALA A 9 -22.10 -13.06 1.44
C ALA A 9 -22.97 -14.32 1.61
N ALA A 10 -23.11 -14.82 2.84
CA ALA A 10 -23.85 -16.05 3.13
C ALA A 10 -25.32 -16.04 2.62
N GLY A 11 -25.92 -14.85 2.48
CA GLY A 11 -27.26 -14.66 1.92
C GLY A 11 -27.31 -14.41 0.41
N GLY A 12 -26.18 -14.45 -0.30
CA GLY A 12 -26.09 -14.12 -1.74
C GLY A 12 -26.44 -12.67 -2.06
N GLN A 13 -26.38 -11.78 -1.07
CA GLN A 13 -26.79 -10.38 -1.22
C GLN A 13 -25.82 -9.65 -2.18
N PRO A 14 -26.30 -9.08 -3.30
CA PRO A 14 -25.45 -8.34 -4.21
C PRO A 14 -24.86 -7.09 -3.56
N GLY A 15 -23.60 -6.81 -3.88
CA GLY A 15 -22.81 -5.72 -3.30
C GLY A 15 -22.19 -6.06 -1.94
N TYR A 16 -22.40 -7.27 -1.42
CA TYR A 16 -21.87 -7.69 -0.13
C TYR A 16 -21.05 -8.96 -0.25
N GLY A 17 -20.02 -9.06 0.58
CA GLY A 17 -19.11 -10.20 0.62
C GLY A 17 -18.69 -10.53 2.05
N GLU A 18 -18.15 -11.72 2.25
CA GLU A 18 -17.51 -12.11 3.49
C GLU A 18 -15.99 -12.03 3.32
N LEU A 19 -15.34 -11.18 4.11
CA LEU A 19 -13.89 -11.02 4.13
C LEU A 19 -13.31 -11.96 5.19
N SER A 20 -12.33 -12.77 4.78
CA SER A 20 -11.62 -13.73 5.63
C SER A 20 -10.12 -13.42 5.64
N LEU A 21 -9.58 -13.19 6.84
CA LEU A 21 -8.18 -12.80 7.07
C LEU A 21 -7.50 -13.84 7.95
N ARG A 22 -6.49 -14.52 7.42
CA ARG A 22 -5.70 -15.51 8.16
C ARG A 22 -4.27 -15.03 8.38
N GLY A 23 -3.80 -15.12 9.62
CA GLY A 23 -2.43 -14.78 10.00
C GLY A 23 -2.24 -13.32 10.42
N TRP A 24 -3.32 -12.59 10.71
CA TRP A 24 -3.26 -11.26 11.32
C TRP A 24 -2.97 -11.39 12.83
N PRO A 25 -1.83 -10.86 13.31
CA PRO A 25 -1.45 -10.96 14.72
C PRO A 25 -2.19 -9.95 15.62
N GLY A 26 -2.76 -8.89 15.03
CA GLY A 26 -3.38 -7.79 15.77
C GLY A 26 -4.82 -8.03 16.20
N GLY A 27 -5.37 -7.01 16.87
CA GLY A 27 -6.77 -6.98 17.31
C GLY A 27 -7.75 -6.67 16.17
N THR A 28 -9.03 -6.57 16.54
CA THR A 28 -10.13 -6.07 15.69
C THR A 28 -10.37 -4.57 15.88
N ASP A 29 -9.88 -3.99 16.99
CA ASP A 29 -10.20 -2.63 17.38
C ASP A 29 -9.36 -1.62 16.58
N GLY A 30 -10.04 -0.66 15.95
CA GLY A 30 -9.39 0.39 15.15
C GLY A 30 -8.64 -0.14 13.93
N LEU A 31 -9.10 -1.28 13.39
CA LEU A 31 -8.49 -1.87 12.20
C LEU A 31 -8.83 -1.03 10.97
N GLU A 32 -7.80 -0.69 10.20
CA GLU A 32 -7.95 0.02 8.94
C GLU A 32 -7.43 -0.83 7.78
N LEU A 33 -8.09 -0.68 6.64
CA LEU A 33 -7.78 -1.36 5.40
C LEU A 33 -7.46 -0.36 4.30
N SER A 34 -6.41 -0.62 3.53
CA SER A 34 -6.19 -0.01 2.23
C SER A 34 -6.17 -1.06 1.13
N VAL A 35 -6.69 -0.72 -0.05
CA VAL A 35 -6.77 -1.60 -1.20
C VAL A 35 -5.92 -1.00 -2.31
N LEU A 36 -4.94 -1.77 -2.79
CA LEU A 36 -4.08 -1.41 -3.91
C LEU A 36 -4.41 -2.29 -5.11
N ARG A 37 -4.61 -1.68 -6.28
CA ARG A 37 -4.64 -2.39 -7.56
C ARG A 37 -3.20 -2.58 -8.05
N ASN A 38 -2.79 -3.83 -8.21
CA ASN A 38 -1.38 -4.16 -8.45
C ASN A 38 -0.90 -3.78 -9.86
N GLN A 39 -1.80 -3.61 -10.82
CA GLN A 39 -1.47 -3.33 -12.23
C GLN A 39 -0.88 -1.93 -12.43
N ASP A 40 -1.37 -0.97 -11.68
CA ASP A 40 -1.09 0.45 -11.88
C ASP A 40 -0.82 1.20 -10.57
N SER A 41 -0.71 0.48 -9.46
CA SER A 41 -0.42 1.01 -8.13
C SER A 41 -1.39 2.10 -7.67
N LEU A 42 -2.66 2.01 -8.08
CA LEU A 42 -3.71 2.91 -7.60
C LEU A 42 -4.44 2.30 -6.40
N TYR A 43 -4.77 3.16 -5.45
CA TYR A 43 -5.48 2.86 -4.22
C TYR A 43 -6.96 3.15 -4.36
N LEU A 44 -7.79 2.32 -3.73
CA LEU A 44 -9.23 2.52 -3.67
C LEU A 44 -9.56 3.73 -2.78
N ASP A 45 -10.20 4.75 -3.37
CA ASP A 45 -10.66 5.93 -2.63
C ASP A 45 -12.01 5.71 -1.92
N ALA A 46 -12.43 6.67 -1.10
CA ALA A 46 -13.70 6.62 -0.35
C ALA A 46 -14.96 6.67 -1.23
N GLY A 47 -14.83 7.09 -2.49
CA GLY A 47 -15.92 7.14 -3.48
C GLY A 47 -16.01 5.89 -4.37
N GLY A 48 -15.14 4.89 -4.18
CA GLY A 48 -15.06 3.70 -5.03
C GLY A 48 -14.33 3.92 -6.36
N GLY A 49 -13.58 5.03 -6.46
CA GLY A 49 -12.62 5.34 -7.52
C GLY A 49 -11.21 4.88 -7.16
N TRP A 50 -10.25 5.17 -8.04
CA TRP A 50 -8.86 4.75 -7.90
C TRP A 50 -7.94 6.00 -7.96
N ASP A 51 -7.16 6.22 -6.91
CA ASP A 51 -6.25 7.36 -6.75
C ASP A 51 -4.82 6.90 -6.46
N SER A 52 -3.85 7.78 -6.62
CA SER A 52 -2.42 7.53 -6.38
C SER A 52 -2.03 7.51 -4.90
N LEU A 53 -2.86 8.03 -4.00
CA LEU A 53 -2.56 8.10 -2.57
C LEU A 53 -3.28 7.00 -1.79
N PRO A 54 -2.60 6.35 -0.81
CA PRO A 54 -3.24 5.36 0.03
C PRO A 54 -4.35 5.99 0.86
N VAL A 55 -5.57 5.49 0.67
CA VAL A 55 -6.73 5.80 1.50
C VAL A 55 -6.94 4.63 2.45
N TRP A 56 -7.10 4.95 3.73
CA TRP A 56 -7.35 4.00 4.81
C TRP A 56 -8.82 4.04 5.19
N HIS A 57 -9.46 2.89 5.09
CA HIS A 57 -10.87 2.69 5.40
C HIS A 57 -10.97 1.96 6.72
N ALA A 58 -11.69 2.55 7.69
CA ALA A 58 -12.00 1.85 8.92
C ALA A 58 -12.85 0.60 8.60
N ILE A 59 -12.47 -0.55 9.16
CA ILE A 59 -13.24 -1.79 9.06
C ILE A 59 -13.70 -2.21 10.45
N ASP A 60 -15.01 -2.20 10.61
CA ASP A 60 -15.69 -2.69 11.79
C ASP A 60 -16.36 -4.04 11.50
N GLY A 61 -16.76 -4.75 12.57
CA GLY A 61 -17.58 -5.96 12.44
C GLY A 61 -16.84 -7.23 12.00
N LEU A 62 -15.50 -7.23 12.04
CA LEU A 62 -14.72 -8.45 11.95
C LEU A 62 -14.71 -9.18 13.28
N GLU A 63 -15.05 -10.47 13.26
CA GLU A 63 -15.03 -11.35 14.43
C GLU A 63 -13.83 -12.29 14.35
N ARG A 64 -13.13 -12.46 15.46
CA ARG A 64 -12.05 -13.44 15.57
C ARG A 64 -12.63 -14.83 15.84
N ARG A 65 -12.39 -15.77 14.92
CA ARG A 65 -12.75 -17.19 14.99
C ARG A 65 -11.45 -18.01 14.96
N GLY A 66 -10.80 -18.13 16.12
CA GLY A 66 -9.47 -18.74 16.24
C GLY A 66 -8.39 -17.92 15.51
N GLU A 67 -7.74 -18.53 14.53
CA GLU A 67 -6.67 -17.92 13.70
C GLU A 67 -7.20 -17.09 12.52
N LEU A 68 -8.52 -17.00 12.37
CA LEU A 68 -9.20 -16.31 11.27
C LEU A 68 -9.97 -15.10 11.81
N LEU A 69 -9.87 -13.95 11.15
CA LEU A 69 -10.85 -12.87 11.31
C LEU A 69 -11.81 -12.92 10.14
N VAL A 70 -13.11 -12.88 10.44
CA VAL A 70 -14.16 -12.98 9.45
C VAL A 70 -15.20 -11.91 9.70
N GLY A 71 -15.67 -11.24 8.66
CA GLY A 71 -16.81 -10.35 8.78
C GLY A 71 -17.36 -9.92 7.42
N SER A 72 -18.52 -9.27 7.46
CA SER A 72 -19.20 -8.79 6.27
C SER A 72 -18.60 -7.47 5.79
N VAL A 73 -18.39 -7.36 4.48
CA VAL A 73 -17.98 -6.11 3.81
C VAL A 73 -19.02 -5.70 2.79
N GLY A 74 -19.21 -4.40 2.65
CA GLY A 74 -20.28 -3.83 1.84
C GLY A 74 -19.87 -3.35 0.45
N PRO A 75 -20.79 -2.65 -0.24
CA PRO A 75 -20.63 -2.22 -1.63
C PRO A 75 -19.39 -1.37 -1.90
N TRP A 76 -18.98 -0.58 -0.90
CA TRP A 76 -17.80 0.28 -0.99
C TRP A 76 -16.53 -0.50 -1.33
N LEU A 77 -16.42 -1.75 -0.87
CA LEU A 77 -15.30 -2.64 -1.15
C LEU A 77 -15.63 -3.59 -2.29
N VAL A 78 -16.82 -4.20 -2.28
CA VAL A 78 -17.19 -5.24 -3.24
C VAL A 78 -17.30 -4.71 -4.66
N ASP A 79 -18.06 -3.62 -4.87
CA ASP A 79 -18.38 -3.14 -6.22
C ASP A 79 -17.14 -2.73 -7.02
N PRO A 80 -16.18 -1.98 -6.46
CA PRO A 80 -14.94 -1.63 -7.17
C PRO A 80 -14.09 -2.85 -7.52
N LEU A 81 -14.06 -3.88 -6.66
CA LEU A 81 -13.24 -5.08 -6.86
C LEU A 81 -13.81 -5.97 -7.97
N VAL A 82 -15.13 -6.17 -8.01
CA VAL A 82 -15.78 -7.04 -9.00
C VAL A 82 -16.01 -6.36 -10.36
N ARG A 83 -15.83 -5.03 -10.45
CA ARG A 83 -15.97 -4.26 -11.69
C ARG A 83 -15.04 -4.73 -12.79
N ASP A 84 -13.83 -5.14 -12.43
CA ASP A 84 -12.86 -5.74 -13.35
C ASP A 84 -12.25 -7.02 -12.75
N PRO A 85 -12.78 -8.21 -13.12
CA PRO A 85 -12.36 -9.48 -12.54
C PRO A 85 -10.94 -9.92 -12.97
N LYS A 86 -10.33 -9.23 -13.94
CA LYS A 86 -8.94 -9.53 -14.36
C LYS A 86 -7.90 -8.83 -13.49
N MET A 87 -8.34 -7.89 -12.64
CA MET A 87 -7.45 -7.14 -11.77
C MET A 87 -7.03 -7.97 -10.56
N VAL A 88 -5.86 -7.64 -10.04
CA VAL A 88 -5.26 -8.30 -8.87
C VAL A 88 -5.08 -7.24 -7.82
N TYR A 89 -5.65 -7.48 -6.65
CA TYR A 89 -5.67 -6.50 -5.58
C TYR A 89 -4.78 -6.97 -4.43
N ARG A 90 -4.06 -6.04 -3.80
CA ARG A 90 -3.35 -6.25 -2.54
C ARG A 90 -4.06 -5.44 -1.47
N LEU A 91 -4.40 -6.10 -0.36
CA LEU A 91 -4.99 -5.47 0.80
C LEU A 91 -3.90 -5.27 1.85
N GLN A 92 -3.83 -4.07 2.40
CA GLN A 92 -2.95 -3.69 3.51
C GLN A 92 -3.80 -3.44 4.74
N LEU A 93 -3.47 -4.10 5.84
CA LEU A 93 -4.11 -3.91 7.13
C LEU A 93 -3.16 -3.18 8.06
N ARG A 94 -3.73 -2.33 8.91
CA ARG A 94 -2.99 -1.73 10.02
C ARG A 94 -3.87 -1.53 11.25
N ASP A 95 -3.24 -1.56 12.40
CA ASP A 95 -3.77 -1.03 13.65
C ASP A 95 -2.74 -0.08 14.29
N ALA A 96 -2.98 0.35 15.53
CA ALA A 96 -2.14 1.32 16.23
C ALA A 96 -0.66 0.90 16.41
N GLY A 97 -0.31 -0.39 16.24
CA GLY A 97 1.03 -0.90 16.51
C GLY A 97 1.65 -1.73 15.40
N GLN A 98 0.89 -2.18 14.40
CA GLN A 98 1.41 -3.04 13.34
C GLN A 98 0.71 -2.88 12.00
N SER A 99 1.37 -3.33 10.94
CA SER A 99 0.79 -3.44 9.60
C SER A 99 1.26 -4.72 8.93
N ASP A 100 0.38 -5.34 8.15
CA ASP A 100 0.67 -6.51 7.31
C ASP A 100 -0.14 -6.39 6.01
N ALA A 101 0.28 -7.11 4.97
CA ALA A 101 -0.35 -7.05 3.66
C ALA A 101 -0.42 -8.43 3.00
N GLY A 102 -1.43 -8.60 2.15
CA GLY A 102 -1.67 -9.84 1.42
C GLY A 102 -2.35 -9.60 0.08
N VAL A 103 -2.14 -10.50 -0.87
CA VAL A 103 -2.89 -10.51 -2.13
C VAL A 103 -4.30 -11.02 -1.84
N LEU A 104 -5.30 -10.32 -2.34
CA LEU A 104 -6.70 -10.71 -2.24
C LEU A 104 -7.03 -11.81 -3.22
N ARG A 105 -7.62 -12.89 -2.72
CA ARG A 105 -8.29 -13.91 -3.53
C ARG A 105 -9.80 -13.70 -3.47
N ILE A 106 -10.40 -13.40 -4.61
CA ILE A 106 -11.85 -13.42 -4.79
C ILE A 106 -12.26 -14.86 -5.14
N VAL A 107 -13.19 -15.44 -4.39
CA VAL A 107 -13.60 -16.84 -4.53
C VAL A 107 -15.11 -16.93 -4.74
N GLY A 108 -15.50 -17.58 -5.84
CA GLY A 108 -16.90 -17.73 -6.24
C GLY A 108 -17.45 -16.51 -6.99
N ASP A 109 -18.74 -16.54 -7.27
CA ASP A 109 -19.45 -15.49 -8.01
C ASP A 109 -20.00 -14.45 -7.04
N ILE A 110 -19.22 -13.38 -6.82
CA ILE A 110 -19.66 -12.23 -6.02
C ILE A 110 -20.39 -11.25 -6.93
N LEU A 111 -21.63 -10.94 -6.58
CA LEU A 111 -22.48 -10.04 -7.35
C LEU A 111 -22.23 -8.59 -6.93
N SER A 112 -22.14 -7.68 -7.88
CA SER A 112 -22.15 -6.23 -7.62
C SER A 112 -23.54 -5.75 -7.22
N SER A 113 -23.63 -4.59 -6.55
CA SER A 113 -24.90 -3.97 -6.18
C SER A 113 -25.84 -3.73 -7.38
N SER A 114 -25.27 -3.52 -8.59
CA SER A 114 -26.03 -3.35 -9.83
C SER A 114 -26.74 -4.62 -10.33
N ALA A 115 -26.46 -5.79 -9.76
CA ALA A 115 -27.18 -7.02 -10.05
C ALA A 115 -28.57 -7.06 -9.39
N VAL A 116 -28.86 -6.14 -8.45
CA VAL A 116 -30.20 -5.98 -7.87
C VAL A 116 -31.17 -5.51 -8.96
N GLY A 117 -32.08 -6.38 -9.39
CA GLY A 117 -33.13 -6.08 -10.35
C GLY A 117 -32.86 -6.53 -11.79
N GLN A 118 -31.71 -7.15 -12.07
CA GLN A 118 -31.54 -7.89 -13.32
C GLN A 118 -32.14 -9.30 -13.15
N PRO A 119 -33.01 -9.77 -14.06
CA PRO A 119 -33.41 -11.17 -14.05
C PRO A 119 -32.14 -12.02 -14.14
N GLN A 120 -32.00 -12.98 -13.23
CA GLN A 120 -30.94 -13.98 -13.33
C GLN A 120 -30.95 -14.55 -14.77
N PRO A 121 -29.81 -14.66 -15.45
CA PRO A 121 -29.71 -15.55 -16.59
C PRO A 121 -30.20 -16.91 -16.10
N GLU A 122 -31.34 -17.32 -16.62
CA GLU A 122 -32.02 -18.57 -16.27
C GLU A 122 -30.99 -19.70 -16.43
N GLU A 123 -30.62 -20.30 -15.30
CA GLU A 123 -29.72 -21.44 -15.26
C GLU A 123 -30.34 -22.49 -16.20
N PRO A 124 -29.66 -22.90 -17.29
CA PRO A 124 -30.24 -23.87 -18.19
C PRO A 124 -30.50 -25.13 -17.36
N ALA A 125 -31.77 -25.54 -17.35
CA ALA A 125 -32.29 -26.64 -16.55
C ALA A 125 -31.29 -27.82 -16.51
N PRO A 126 -31.08 -28.43 -15.33
CA PRO A 126 -30.11 -29.49 -15.17
C PRO A 126 -30.42 -30.62 -16.16
N LYS A 127 -29.52 -30.84 -17.11
CA LYS A 127 -29.55 -32.04 -17.95
C LYS A 127 -29.55 -33.25 -17.01
N PRO A 128 -30.44 -34.25 -17.21
CA PRO A 128 -30.50 -35.41 -16.34
C PRO A 128 -29.11 -36.03 -16.18
N ARG A 129 -28.63 -35.98 -14.93
CA ARG A 129 -27.38 -36.61 -14.51
C ARG A 129 -27.54 -38.11 -14.75
N ALA A 130 -26.80 -38.65 -15.71
CA ALA A 130 -26.61 -40.09 -15.82
C ALA A 130 -26.07 -40.59 -14.47
N ALA A 131 -26.71 -41.63 -13.95
CA ALA A 131 -26.40 -42.24 -12.67
C ALA A 131 -24.90 -42.58 -12.59
N PRO A 132 -24.22 -42.31 -11.46
CA PRO A 132 -22.89 -42.86 -11.20
C PRO A 132 -22.98 -44.40 -11.22
N PRO A 133 -22.14 -45.12 -11.99
CA PRO A 133 -22.06 -46.56 -11.86
C PRO A 133 -21.52 -46.92 -10.47
N GLU A 134 -22.26 -47.83 -9.85
CA GLU A 134 -22.09 -48.36 -8.51
C GLU A 134 -20.81 -49.22 -8.37
N ALA A 135 -20.30 -49.21 -7.14
CA ALA A 135 -19.16 -49.90 -6.55
C ALA A 135 -18.51 -51.10 -7.25
N LYS A 136 -17.17 -51.15 -7.15
CA LYS A 136 -16.43 -52.42 -6.97
C LYS A 136 -15.51 -52.29 -5.74
N PRO A 137 -15.65 -53.14 -4.71
CA PRO A 137 -14.82 -53.06 -3.51
C PRO A 137 -13.54 -53.90 -3.62
N GLU A 138 -12.54 -53.43 -2.87
CA GLU A 138 -11.38 -54.14 -2.30
C GLU A 138 -10.18 -54.54 -3.21
N PRO A 139 -8.94 -54.60 -2.67
CA PRO A 139 -8.62 -54.90 -1.27
C PRO A 139 -7.66 -53.97 -0.52
N VAL A 140 -7.92 -53.97 0.79
CA VAL A 140 -7.05 -53.71 1.93
C VAL A 140 -5.59 -54.11 1.65
N THR A 141 -4.67 -53.15 1.74
CA THR A 141 -3.25 -53.45 1.96
C THR A 141 -2.89 -53.09 3.40
N VAL A 142 -2.80 -54.15 4.16
CA VAL A 142 -2.18 -54.41 5.47
C VAL A 142 -1.02 -53.46 5.83
N GLU A 143 -1.16 -52.76 6.97
CA GLU A 143 -0.07 -52.23 7.81
C GLU A 143 0.87 -53.37 8.27
N PRO A 144 2.19 -53.17 8.45
CA PRO A 144 2.69 -52.74 9.78
C PRO A 144 4.10 -52.06 9.73
N PRO A 145 4.83 -51.87 10.85
CA PRO A 145 4.44 -51.42 12.19
C PRO A 145 5.25 -50.20 12.70
N VAL A 146 4.61 -49.47 13.62
CA VAL A 146 5.14 -48.81 14.83
C VAL A 146 6.65 -48.90 15.08
N GLU A 147 7.30 -47.74 15.23
CA GLU A 147 8.41 -47.60 16.19
C GLU A 147 8.46 -46.19 16.81
N LYS A 148 8.03 -46.12 18.06
CA LYS A 148 8.51 -45.19 19.10
C LYS A 148 8.76 -46.08 20.33
N PRO A 149 9.51 -45.64 21.37
CA PRO A 149 10.45 -44.54 21.48
C PRO A 149 11.82 -45.04 22.02
N ARG A 150 12.93 -44.33 21.76
CA ARG A 150 14.18 -44.58 22.52
C ARG A 150 14.54 -43.40 23.41
N ALA A 151 14.67 -43.74 24.68
CA ALA A 151 14.97 -42.92 25.83
C ALA A 151 16.38 -42.29 25.78
N GLU A 152 16.49 -41.19 26.53
CA GLU A 152 17.71 -40.50 26.94
C GLU A 152 18.74 -41.43 27.62
N PRO A 153 19.99 -40.96 27.74
CA PRO A 153 20.42 -40.42 29.04
C PRO A 153 21.05 -39.02 28.87
N SER A 154 20.69 -38.02 29.67
CA SER A 154 21.03 -37.81 31.08
C SER A 154 22.53 -37.72 31.37
N LEU A 155 22.95 -36.45 31.57
CA LEU A 155 23.92 -35.94 32.56
C LEU A 155 25.41 -36.30 32.40
N VAL A 156 26.27 -35.26 32.46
CA VAL A 156 27.09 -34.92 33.64
C VAL A 156 28.13 -33.81 33.31
N ALA A 157 28.17 -32.82 34.23
CA ALA A 157 29.29 -31.94 34.63
C ALA A 157 29.84 -30.90 33.64
N ARG A 158 29.68 -29.58 33.88
CA ARG A 158 30.31 -28.73 34.93
C ARG A 158 31.77 -28.33 34.60
N ARG A 159 31.97 -27.04 34.28
CA ARG A 159 32.77 -26.00 34.98
C ARG A 159 32.67 -24.72 34.13
N GLU A 160 32.11 -23.61 34.61
CA GLU A 160 32.70 -22.72 35.62
C GLU A 160 33.97 -22.09 35.06
N ASP A 161 33.79 -21.00 34.30
CA ASP A 161 34.73 -19.89 34.33
C ASP A 161 33.93 -18.61 34.56
N GLU A 162 34.29 -18.01 35.68
CA GLU A 162 33.80 -16.80 36.29
C GLU A 162 34.59 -15.64 35.68
N GLU A 163 33.91 -14.70 35.04
CA GLU A 163 34.45 -13.35 34.94
C GLU A 163 33.30 -12.36 35.15
N ALA A 164 33.31 -11.77 36.35
CA ALA A 164 32.33 -10.81 36.81
C ALA A 164 32.39 -9.50 36.00
N PRO A 165 31.25 -8.81 35.83
CA PRO A 165 31.18 -7.55 35.11
C PRO A 165 31.75 -6.40 35.96
N VAL A 166 32.67 -5.61 35.39
CA VAL A 166 33.13 -4.35 35.98
C VAL A 166 32.08 -3.28 35.74
N THR A 167 31.37 -2.87 36.79
CA THR A 167 30.42 -1.76 36.78
C THR A 167 31.15 -0.42 36.98
N PRO A 168 30.89 0.60 36.14
CA PRO A 168 31.29 1.98 36.45
C PRO A 168 30.27 2.66 37.40
N PRO A 169 30.70 3.62 38.24
CA PRO A 169 29.85 4.25 39.26
C PRO A 169 28.81 5.24 38.66
N PRO A 170 27.63 5.40 39.29
CA PRO A 170 26.59 6.30 38.82
C PRO A 170 26.91 7.77 39.15
N GLY A 171 26.89 8.62 38.13
CA GLY A 171 26.93 10.07 38.28
C GLY A 171 25.55 10.67 38.62
N PRO A 172 25.49 11.88 39.21
CA PRO A 172 24.23 12.49 39.67
C PRO A 172 23.32 12.93 38.52
N VAL A 173 22.04 12.58 38.64
CA VAL A 173 20.98 12.74 37.64
C VAL A 173 20.54 14.20 37.52
N ARG A 174 20.72 14.79 36.34
CA ARG A 174 20.28 16.16 35.99
C ARG A 174 18.97 16.10 35.19
N TRP A 175 17.88 15.71 35.85
CA TRP A 175 16.55 15.50 35.24
C TRP A 175 15.67 16.76 35.16
N LEU A 176 16.08 17.85 35.80
CA LEU A 176 15.31 19.10 35.84
C LEU A 176 15.09 19.80 34.47
N PRO A 177 16.02 19.80 33.49
CA PRO A 177 15.74 20.37 32.17
C PRO A 177 14.85 19.46 31.30
N LEU A 178 14.76 18.16 31.62
CA LEU A 178 14.00 17.17 30.84
C LEU A 178 12.50 17.27 31.15
N VAL A 179 12.14 17.55 32.40
CA VAL A 179 10.75 17.83 32.82
C VAL A 179 10.25 19.16 32.23
N LEU A 180 11.11 20.18 32.18
CA LEU A 180 10.74 21.48 31.60
C LEU A 180 10.52 21.40 30.08
N GLY A 181 11.36 20.62 29.37
CA GLY A 181 11.19 20.33 27.95
C GLY A 181 9.92 19.53 27.64
N LEU A 182 9.58 18.56 28.48
CA LEU A 182 8.36 17.78 28.34
C LEU A 182 7.09 18.64 28.52
N LEU A 183 7.09 19.55 29.49
CA LEU A 183 5.98 20.49 29.71
C LEU A 183 5.81 21.49 28.54
N ALA A 184 6.90 21.97 27.96
CA ALA A 184 6.86 22.82 26.77
C ALA A 184 6.30 22.08 25.54
N LEU A 185 6.71 20.83 25.34
CA LEU A 185 6.18 19.97 24.27
C LEU A 185 4.69 19.66 24.46
N LEU A 186 4.24 19.43 25.70
CA LEU A 186 2.83 19.21 26.00
C LEU A 186 1.98 20.44 25.67
N GLY A 187 2.47 21.65 25.99
CA GLY A 187 1.79 22.91 25.66
C GLY A 187 1.62 23.14 24.16
N ILE A 188 2.64 22.81 23.35
CA ILE A 188 2.57 22.90 21.89
C ILE A 188 1.59 21.87 21.32
N GLY A 189 1.61 20.63 21.85
CA GLY A 189 0.69 19.57 21.45
C GLY A 189 -0.79 19.92 21.67
N LEU A 190 -1.12 20.49 22.84
CA LEU A 190 -2.49 20.95 23.12
C LEU A 190 -2.92 22.12 22.21
N GLY A 191 -2.01 23.04 21.87
CA GLY A 191 -2.28 24.14 20.95
C GLY A 191 -2.58 23.66 19.52
N ALA A 192 -1.82 22.68 19.03
CA ALA A 192 -2.03 22.09 17.71
C ALA A 192 -3.34 21.28 17.64
N TYR A 193 -3.67 20.52 18.69
CA TYR A 193 -4.93 19.78 18.78
C TYR A 193 -6.15 20.72 18.76
N TRP A 194 -6.11 21.82 19.53
CA TRP A 194 -7.20 22.79 19.53
C TRP A 194 -7.37 23.48 18.18
N TYR A 195 -6.28 23.82 17.49
CA TYR A 195 -6.33 24.51 16.20
C TYR A 195 -6.85 23.64 15.06
N PHE A 196 -6.47 22.35 15.02
CA PHE A 196 -6.83 21.45 13.92
C PHE A 196 -8.15 20.69 14.15
N VAL A 197 -8.53 20.40 15.40
CA VAL A 197 -9.70 19.56 15.69
C VAL A 197 -10.96 20.39 15.97
N LEU A 198 -10.84 21.58 16.57
CA LEU A 198 -12.00 22.40 16.95
C LEU A 198 -12.35 23.52 15.96
N ARG A 199 -11.61 23.68 14.86
CA ARG A 199 -12.03 24.59 13.78
C ARG A 199 -13.01 23.88 12.84
N PRO A 200 -14.30 24.25 12.81
CA PRO A 200 -15.21 23.73 11.79
C PRO A 200 -14.74 24.19 10.42
N GLN A 201 -14.40 23.23 9.55
CA GLN A 201 -14.20 23.47 8.12
C GLN A 201 -15.52 24.01 7.57
N THR A 202 -15.56 25.29 7.22
CA THR A 202 -16.70 25.86 6.49
C THR A 202 -16.72 25.24 5.11
N LEU A 203 -17.46 24.14 4.97
CA LEU A 203 -17.82 23.54 3.69
C LEU A 203 -18.72 24.54 2.95
N THR A 204 -18.13 25.32 2.06
CA THR A 204 -18.90 25.99 1.00
C THR A 204 -19.48 24.91 0.10
N PRO A 205 -20.81 24.88 -0.13
CA PRO A 205 -21.42 23.93 -1.04
C PRO A 205 -20.95 24.24 -2.46
N VAL A 206 -20.32 23.25 -3.10
CA VAL A 206 -20.02 23.28 -4.53
C VAL A 206 -21.35 23.21 -5.26
N ALA A 207 -21.64 24.25 -6.04
CA ALA A 207 -22.76 24.26 -6.97
C ALA A 207 -22.57 23.15 -8.01
N GLU A 208 -23.65 22.40 -8.21
CA GLU A 208 -23.79 21.31 -9.19
C GLU A 208 -23.43 21.80 -10.61
N ALA A 209 -22.42 21.19 -11.22
CA ALA A 209 -22.05 21.41 -12.61
C ALA A 209 -22.86 20.47 -13.53
N PRO A 210 -23.36 20.94 -14.70
CA PRO A 210 -24.25 20.16 -15.55
C PRO A 210 -23.58 18.93 -16.20
N ALA A 211 -24.41 17.93 -16.48
CA ALA A 211 -24.09 16.64 -17.07
C ALA A 211 -23.26 16.70 -18.37
N ALA A 212 -22.38 15.70 -18.50
CA ALA A 212 -21.51 15.46 -19.65
C ALA A 212 -22.29 15.14 -20.93
N THR A 213 -21.89 15.79 -22.03
CA THR A 213 -22.18 15.34 -23.40
C THR A 213 -20.92 14.65 -23.93
N PRO A 214 -21.01 13.46 -24.56
CA PRO A 214 -19.83 12.76 -25.05
C PRO A 214 -19.36 13.37 -26.38
N ALA A 215 -18.04 13.57 -26.53
CA ALA A 215 -17.44 14.00 -27.78
C ALA A 215 -16.14 13.21 -28.06
N PRO A 216 -15.77 13.09 -29.35
CA PRO A 216 -15.11 11.93 -29.93
C PRO A 216 -13.58 12.01 -29.95
N ALA A 217 -12.94 10.86 -30.21
CA ALA A 217 -11.52 10.75 -30.48
C ALA A 217 -11.09 11.58 -31.70
N ALA A 218 -10.20 12.56 -31.50
CA ALA A 218 -9.28 13.06 -32.52
C ALA A 218 -8.10 13.80 -31.89
N SER A 219 -6.91 13.48 -32.41
CA SER A 219 -5.63 14.11 -32.13
C SER A 219 -5.63 15.61 -32.47
N GLY A 220 -5.20 16.44 -31.52
CA GLY A 220 -4.95 17.87 -31.68
C GLY A 220 -4.55 18.44 -30.32
N GLY A 221 -3.50 19.27 -30.27
CA GLY A 221 -2.87 19.69 -29.03
C GLY A 221 -3.82 20.46 -28.12
N GLU A 222 -4.29 19.79 -27.07
CA GLU A 222 -4.89 20.38 -25.90
C GLU A 222 -3.83 20.37 -24.80
N ALA A 223 -3.63 21.51 -24.15
CA ALA A 223 -2.54 21.73 -23.21
C ALA A 223 -2.51 20.62 -22.14
N ASN A 224 -1.42 19.84 -22.11
CA ASN A 224 -1.29 18.77 -21.14
C ASN A 224 -0.92 19.42 -19.79
N PRO A 225 -1.70 19.19 -18.72
CA PRO A 225 -1.43 19.84 -17.43
C PRO A 225 -0.08 19.43 -16.83
N CYS A 226 0.54 18.35 -17.32
CA CYS A 226 1.90 17.97 -17.01
C CYS A 226 2.84 18.22 -18.20
N ASP A 227 3.18 19.48 -18.47
CA ASP A 227 4.18 19.83 -19.47
C ASP A 227 5.01 21.07 -19.12
N ALA A 228 6.09 21.28 -19.89
CA ALA A 228 7.02 22.38 -19.65
C ALA A 228 6.36 23.75 -19.86
N THR A 229 5.44 23.89 -20.81
CA THR A 229 4.72 25.14 -21.09
C THR A 229 3.75 25.47 -19.95
N ALA A 230 3.02 24.47 -19.46
CA ALA A 230 2.13 24.56 -18.32
C ALA A 230 2.92 24.87 -17.03
N LEU A 231 4.11 24.30 -16.88
CA LEU A 231 5.02 24.63 -15.79
C LEU A 231 5.44 26.10 -15.87
N GLU A 232 5.92 26.58 -17.02
CA GLU A 232 6.34 27.99 -17.19
C GLU A 232 5.22 28.99 -16.91
N GLY A 233 3.99 28.67 -17.33
CA GLY A 233 2.81 29.49 -17.05
C GLY A 233 2.26 29.36 -15.63
N ALA A 234 2.65 28.34 -14.87
CA ALA A 234 2.13 28.09 -13.53
C ALA A 234 2.77 29.01 -12.48
N GLY A 235 2.00 29.98 -12.00
CA GLY A 235 2.39 30.85 -10.87
C GLY A 235 2.39 30.15 -9.50
N ASP A 236 1.74 28.99 -9.38
CA ASP A 236 1.69 28.18 -8.16
C ASP A 236 2.21 26.76 -8.39
N ASP A 237 3.26 26.37 -7.66
CA ASP A 237 3.90 25.06 -7.74
C ASP A 237 2.93 23.92 -7.35
N LEU A 238 2.13 24.11 -6.31
CA LEU A 238 1.29 23.05 -5.78
C LEU A 238 0.13 22.72 -6.72
N ALA A 239 -0.56 23.73 -7.23
CA ALA A 239 -1.62 23.59 -8.21
C ALA A 239 -1.11 22.93 -9.50
N PHE A 240 0.09 23.30 -9.96
CA PHE A 240 0.73 22.63 -11.08
C PHE A 240 0.97 21.14 -10.79
N ILE A 241 1.60 20.81 -9.66
CA ILE A 241 1.90 19.42 -9.29
C ILE A 241 0.62 18.59 -9.20
N GLN A 242 -0.41 19.11 -8.53
CA GLN A 242 -1.70 18.43 -8.40
C GLN A 242 -2.34 18.18 -9.77
N SER A 243 -2.34 19.18 -10.65
CA SER A 243 -2.89 19.06 -12.00
C SER A 243 -2.09 18.05 -12.84
N CYS A 244 -0.76 18.13 -12.81
CA CYS A 244 0.13 17.20 -13.48
C CYS A 244 -0.07 15.77 -12.99
N LEU A 245 -0.11 15.52 -11.68
CA LEU A 245 -0.22 14.16 -11.15
C LEU A 245 -1.60 13.55 -11.41
N ARG A 246 -2.67 14.35 -11.32
CA ARG A 246 -4.05 13.92 -11.59
C ARG A 246 -4.27 13.50 -13.04
N SER A 247 -3.51 14.03 -13.99
CA SER A 247 -3.60 13.61 -15.40
C SER A 247 -2.88 12.30 -15.70
N ASN A 248 -2.33 11.65 -14.67
CA ASN A 248 -1.55 10.40 -14.74
C ASN A 248 -0.58 10.33 -15.93
N PRO A 249 0.40 11.25 -16.01
CA PRO A 249 1.33 11.33 -17.13
C PRO A 249 2.25 10.11 -17.18
N PRO A 250 2.68 9.69 -18.39
CA PRO A 250 3.67 8.64 -18.55
C PRO A 250 5.02 9.10 -17.99
N THR A 251 5.84 8.13 -17.55
CA THR A 251 7.19 8.32 -16.98
C THR A 251 8.05 9.33 -17.75
N ALA A 252 8.15 9.16 -19.07
CA ALA A 252 8.97 10.04 -19.91
C ALA A 252 8.55 11.51 -19.80
N ARG A 253 7.24 11.76 -19.72
CA ARG A 253 6.70 13.13 -19.60
C ARG A 253 7.02 13.73 -18.23
N VAL A 254 6.93 12.94 -17.17
CA VAL A 254 7.31 13.40 -15.82
C VAL A 254 8.79 13.78 -15.78
N LEU A 255 9.67 12.97 -16.38
CA LEU A 255 11.11 13.27 -16.45
C LEU A 255 11.40 14.58 -17.21
N GLU A 256 10.73 14.81 -18.34
CA GLU A 256 10.86 16.08 -19.08
C GLU A 256 10.45 17.30 -18.24
N VAL A 257 9.34 17.20 -17.50
CA VAL A 257 8.85 18.27 -16.60
C VAL A 257 9.79 18.47 -15.43
N ILE A 258 10.33 17.40 -14.85
CA ILE A 258 11.36 17.48 -13.81
C ILE A 258 12.58 18.23 -14.33
N ASP A 259 13.06 17.92 -15.54
CA ASP A 259 14.21 18.61 -16.12
C ASP A 259 13.91 20.08 -16.41
N ALA A 260 12.69 20.41 -16.86
CA ALA A 260 12.24 21.80 -17.00
C ALA A 260 12.22 22.52 -15.64
N ALA A 261 11.69 21.88 -14.60
CA ALA A 261 11.65 22.43 -13.24
C ALA A 261 13.05 22.62 -12.65
N LYS A 262 14.00 21.71 -12.91
CA LYS A 262 15.41 21.86 -12.53
C LYS A 262 16.04 23.09 -13.17
N ARG A 263 15.82 23.30 -14.49
CA ARG A 263 16.31 24.50 -15.21
C ARG A 263 15.70 25.78 -14.66
N ALA A 264 14.40 25.75 -14.32
CA ALA A 264 13.68 26.86 -13.70
C ALA A 264 13.96 27.03 -12.18
N LYS A 265 14.83 26.20 -11.58
CA LYS A 265 15.12 26.18 -10.15
C LYS A 265 13.89 26.01 -9.24
N ARG A 266 12.83 25.38 -9.75
CA ARG A 266 11.59 25.05 -9.00
C ARG A 266 11.77 23.74 -8.23
N CYS A 267 12.63 23.75 -7.23
CA CYS A 267 13.02 22.54 -6.51
C CYS A 267 11.88 21.86 -5.75
N GLY A 268 10.86 22.62 -5.33
CA GLY A 268 9.65 22.07 -4.75
C GLY A 268 8.84 21.22 -5.73
N VAL A 269 8.85 21.54 -7.02
CA VAL A 269 8.23 20.72 -8.07
C VAL A 269 9.06 19.46 -8.31
N VAL A 270 10.38 19.62 -8.47
CA VAL A 270 11.32 18.52 -8.72
C VAL A 270 11.20 17.44 -7.64
N GLN A 271 11.35 17.81 -6.37
CA GLN A 271 11.35 16.84 -5.27
C GLN A 271 10.02 16.11 -5.11
N ARG A 272 8.89 16.82 -5.25
CA ARG A 272 7.56 16.22 -5.08
C ARG A 272 7.20 15.30 -6.24
N LEU A 273 7.51 15.68 -7.48
CA LEU A 273 7.26 14.81 -8.65
C LEU A 273 8.11 13.55 -8.58
N TYR A 274 9.40 13.67 -8.24
CA TYR A 274 10.26 12.52 -8.02
C TYR A 274 9.71 11.60 -6.93
N ALA A 275 9.48 12.13 -5.72
CA ALA A 275 9.06 11.34 -4.57
C ALA A 275 7.72 10.64 -4.84
N HIS A 276 6.71 11.36 -5.34
CA HIS A 276 5.37 10.81 -5.57
C HIS A 276 5.41 9.66 -6.59
N LYS A 277 6.03 9.88 -7.76
CA LYS A 277 6.05 8.87 -8.82
C LYS A 277 6.94 7.67 -8.46
N ALA A 278 8.09 7.89 -7.82
CA ALA A 278 8.93 6.81 -7.32
C ALA A 278 8.19 5.94 -6.28
N GLN A 279 7.50 6.56 -5.32
CA GLN A 279 6.73 5.86 -4.30
C GLN A 279 5.51 5.12 -4.88
N ALA A 280 4.94 5.62 -5.99
CA ALA A 280 3.88 4.94 -6.74
C ALA A 280 4.39 3.73 -7.57
N GLY A 281 5.68 3.40 -7.51
CA GLY A 281 6.26 2.23 -8.18
C GLY A 281 6.86 2.50 -9.56
N ASP A 282 7.02 3.77 -9.95
CA ASP A 282 7.77 4.09 -11.17
C ASP A 282 9.28 3.89 -10.94
N ALA A 283 9.77 2.72 -11.35
CA ALA A 283 11.16 2.31 -11.17
C ALA A 283 12.16 3.25 -11.86
N ALA A 284 11.81 3.82 -13.01
CA ALA A 284 12.68 4.72 -13.76
C ALA A 284 12.79 6.09 -13.06
N ILE A 285 11.70 6.60 -12.50
CA ILE A 285 11.71 7.81 -11.66
C ILE A 285 12.51 7.56 -10.38
N ALA A 286 12.31 6.43 -9.70
CA ALA A 286 13.06 6.07 -8.50
C ALA A 286 14.57 6.00 -8.78
N PHE A 287 14.96 5.33 -9.87
CA PHE A 287 16.36 5.26 -10.32
C PHE A 287 16.93 6.64 -10.64
N ALA A 288 16.18 7.48 -11.35
CA ALA A 288 16.61 8.84 -11.65
C ALA A 288 16.72 9.70 -10.38
N TYR A 289 15.86 9.50 -9.38
CA TYR A 289 15.92 10.24 -8.13
C TYR A 289 17.11 9.84 -7.27
N ALA A 290 17.42 8.54 -7.20
CA ALA A 290 18.60 8.03 -6.51
C ALA A 290 19.88 8.73 -6.98
N ARG A 291 20.00 8.95 -8.29
CA ARG A 291 21.15 9.63 -8.91
C ARG A 291 21.31 11.09 -8.51
N GLU A 292 20.26 11.76 -8.03
CA GLU A 292 20.34 13.12 -7.49
C GLU A 292 21.06 13.16 -6.13
N TYR A 293 21.18 12.03 -5.44
CA TYR A 293 21.86 11.90 -4.16
C TYR A 293 23.16 11.08 -4.26
N ASP A 294 23.29 10.19 -5.24
CA ASP A 294 24.43 9.29 -5.37
C ASP A 294 25.77 10.06 -5.51
N PRO A 295 26.76 9.87 -4.62
CA PRO A 295 28.06 10.55 -4.69
C PRO A 295 28.79 10.43 -6.03
N GLN A 296 28.58 9.37 -6.80
CA GLN A 296 29.20 9.22 -8.13
C GLN A 296 28.52 10.09 -9.19
N THR A 297 27.20 10.32 -9.09
CA THR A 297 26.44 11.06 -10.11
C THR A 297 25.96 12.43 -9.65
N PHE A 298 26.18 12.76 -8.38
CA PHE A 298 25.76 14.01 -7.77
C PHE A 298 26.39 15.21 -8.48
N ALA A 299 25.53 16.19 -8.80
CA ALA A 299 25.93 17.46 -9.37
C ALA A 299 25.57 18.61 -8.40
N ALA A 300 26.59 19.35 -7.97
CA ALA A 300 26.39 20.52 -7.12
C ALA A 300 25.58 21.62 -7.84
N GLY A 301 24.84 22.43 -7.08
CA GLY A 301 24.01 23.52 -7.62
C GLY A 301 22.66 23.06 -8.21
N GLY A 302 22.32 21.77 -8.07
CA GLY A 302 21.00 21.23 -8.33
C GLY A 302 19.99 21.49 -7.21
N CYS A 303 18.88 20.75 -7.22
CA CYS A 303 17.84 20.85 -6.20
C CYS A 303 18.13 20.05 -4.93
N VAL A 304 19.11 19.14 -4.99
CA VAL A 304 19.68 18.45 -3.85
C VAL A 304 20.94 19.20 -3.40
N LYS A 305 21.08 19.44 -2.08
CA LYS A 305 22.13 20.28 -1.51
C LYS A 305 23.50 19.58 -1.45
N SER A 306 23.51 18.28 -1.23
CA SER A 306 24.72 17.46 -1.07
C SER A 306 24.44 16.03 -1.52
N ALA A 307 25.48 15.34 -1.95
CA ALA A 307 25.43 13.89 -2.10
C ALA A 307 25.06 13.25 -0.76
N ASP A 308 24.31 12.16 -0.81
CA ASP A 308 23.86 11.38 0.33
C ASP A 308 23.74 9.91 -0.09
N ALA A 309 24.72 9.09 0.29
CA ALA A 309 24.83 7.70 -0.14
C ALA A 309 23.67 6.83 0.39
N GLU A 310 23.20 7.11 1.60
CA GLU A 310 22.10 6.36 2.24
C GLU A 310 20.76 6.64 1.54
N THR A 311 20.46 7.91 1.26
CA THR A 311 19.28 8.32 0.50
C THR A 311 19.32 7.77 -0.93
N ALA A 312 20.50 7.79 -1.58
CA ALA A 312 20.67 7.17 -2.89
C ALA A 312 20.39 5.67 -2.85
N ALA A 313 20.94 4.96 -1.86
CA ALA A 313 20.70 3.53 -1.68
C ALA A 313 19.21 3.22 -1.49
N TYR A 314 18.51 3.98 -0.64
CA TYR A 314 17.06 3.84 -0.43
C TYR A 314 16.26 3.93 -1.75
N TRP A 315 16.54 4.93 -2.59
CA TRP A 315 15.83 5.07 -3.86
C TRP A 315 16.22 4.02 -4.90
N TYR A 316 17.47 3.53 -4.88
CA TYR A 316 17.87 2.39 -5.71
C TYR A 316 17.17 1.09 -5.27
N GLU A 317 16.96 0.88 -3.98
CA GLU A 317 16.18 -0.24 -3.47
C GLU A 317 14.72 -0.18 -3.95
N ILE A 318 14.10 1.01 -3.91
CA ILE A 318 12.76 1.21 -4.49
C ILE A 318 12.75 0.93 -5.99
N ALA A 319 13.75 1.40 -6.73
CA ALA A 319 13.86 1.12 -8.17
C ALA A 319 13.94 -0.39 -8.44
N LEU A 320 14.77 -1.12 -7.69
CA LEU A 320 14.93 -2.57 -7.84
C LEU A 320 13.73 -3.39 -7.37
N ALA A 321 12.98 -2.89 -6.39
CA ALA A 321 11.75 -3.53 -5.95
C ALA A 321 10.68 -3.53 -7.04
N ASN A 322 10.69 -2.53 -7.92
CA ASN A 322 9.72 -2.36 -9.01
C ASN A 322 10.27 -2.79 -10.38
N ASP A 323 11.60 -2.78 -10.57
CA ASP A 323 12.31 -3.34 -11.72
C ASP A 323 13.58 -4.08 -11.27
N PRO A 324 13.47 -5.38 -10.92
CA PRO A 324 14.62 -6.18 -10.50
C PRO A 324 15.68 -6.40 -11.58
N ALA A 325 15.36 -6.13 -12.85
CA ALA A 325 16.26 -6.32 -13.99
C ALA A 325 17.17 -5.11 -14.23
N ASN A 326 16.98 -4.00 -13.52
CA ASN A 326 17.80 -2.80 -13.65
C ASN A 326 19.24 -3.02 -13.16
N ALA A 327 20.11 -3.42 -14.08
CA ALA A 327 21.51 -3.74 -13.79
C ALA A 327 22.31 -2.54 -13.24
N ASP A 328 21.99 -1.32 -13.71
CA ASP A 328 22.65 -0.11 -13.26
C ASP A 328 22.27 0.22 -11.81
N ALA A 329 20.98 0.15 -11.46
CA ALA A 329 20.50 0.35 -10.09
C ALA A 329 21.16 -0.66 -9.13
N LYS A 330 21.25 -1.93 -9.53
CA LYS A 330 21.90 -2.99 -8.75
C LYS A 330 23.38 -2.68 -8.52
N LYS A 331 24.11 -2.35 -9.59
CA LYS A 331 25.53 -2.01 -9.51
C LYS A 331 25.79 -0.79 -8.64
N ARG A 332 24.94 0.25 -8.75
CA ARG A 332 25.08 1.46 -7.92
C ARG A 332 24.80 1.15 -6.45
N LEU A 333 23.73 0.43 -6.14
CA LEU A 333 23.40 0.02 -4.78
C LEU A 333 24.52 -0.81 -4.13
N GLU A 334 25.09 -1.77 -4.87
CA GLU A 334 26.23 -2.57 -4.39
C GLU A 334 27.45 -1.70 -4.05
N ALA A 335 27.72 -0.65 -4.83
CA ALA A 335 28.83 0.26 -4.59
C ALA A 335 28.60 1.26 -3.45
N LEU A 336 27.36 1.41 -2.98
CA LEU A 336 27.00 2.31 -1.87
C LEU A 336 26.92 1.58 -0.51
N LYS A 337 26.94 0.25 -0.51
CA LYS A 337 27.00 -0.54 0.73
C LYS A 337 28.40 -0.39 1.36
N PRO A 338 28.47 -0.25 2.70
CA PRO A 338 29.72 -0.03 3.42
C PRO A 338 30.67 -1.24 3.39
#